data_AF-A0A4V2XBD8-F1
#
_entry.id   AF-A0A4V2XBD8-F1
#
_cell.length_a   1.000
_cell.length_b   1.000
_cell.length_c   1.000
_cell.angle_alpha   90.00
_cell.angle_beta   90.00
_cell.angle_gamma   90.00
#
_symmetry.space_group_name_H-M   'P 1'
#
loop_
_entity.id
_entity.type
_entity.pdbx_description
1 polymer ?
#
loop_
_entity_poly.entity_id
_entity_poly.type
_entity_poly.pdbx_seq_one_letter_code
_entity_poly.pdbx_strand_id
1 'polypeptide(L)'
;MATPQTPYEAVLHAARDVTRLDCALDAEMLGTALLGSVYAIAETDRERAVREFVAGFLTATARRRTAAATTIRSVFAALVPDAEGAAKVRPGTRAPAWSGQLGRVHLTGTWSYGDVYGDQTSYLATFAYDDAAGGPEHALVALVDHNIGITKDVFVGGPAERILDQVRQMCGADELTWFREEDPARMHGEVSRHLAVTDDLGKLPTDGSLATDRALVGARLALLPGAPVDTAGRDAEPLTGDERADLVRAFLTSPEAARFGLGSLDGDAELASLHFCLGLIFDHAATFPDADPLRWSPAVAGLFLLDWVHRRAVLDMDDAAMLPRVLRAWAEYAARRRGLPEPAATRTDEMIEELVPEFARLYQTGERRSPATAAVARLMADGVDPDDPAALDAWFQANRHHLTDDTP
;
A
#
# COMPACT_ATOMS: atom_id res chain seq x y z
N MET A 1 -32.18 6.80 28.85
CA MET A 1 -31.08 5.86 28.55
C MET A 1 -29.79 6.61 28.81
N ALA A 2 -28.96 6.15 29.74
CA ALA A 2 -27.71 6.83 30.08
C ALA A 2 -26.69 6.60 28.96
N THR A 3 -26.09 7.67 28.47
CA THR A 3 -24.94 7.67 27.55
C THR A 3 -23.79 6.88 28.20
N PRO A 4 -23.11 5.94 27.51
CA PRO A 4 -21.98 5.22 28.09
C PRO A 4 -20.91 6.21 28.55
N GLN A 5 -20.44 6.10 29.80
CA GLN A 5 -19.54 7.08 30.42
C GLN A 5 -18.06 6.79 30.14
N THR A 6 -17.72 5.63 29.56
CA THR A 6 -16.36 5.29 29.10
C THR A 6 -16.38 4.44 27.82
N PRO A 7 -15.29 4.41 27.02
CA PRO A 7 -15.17 3.51 25.87
C PRO A 7 -15.39 2.03 26.23
N TYR A 8 -14.95 1.60 27.41
CA TYR A 8 -15.14 0.22 27.87
C TYR A 8 -16.60 -0.12 28.14
N GLU A 9 -17.40 0.83 28.64
CA GLU A 9 -18.84 0.64 28.81
C GLU A 9 -19.57 0.57 27.48
N ALA A 10 -19.14 1.35 26.48
CA ALA A 10 -19.66 1.25 25.12
C ALA A 10 -19.40 -0.15 24.53
N VAL A 11 -18.18 -0.69 24.67
CA VAL A 11 -17.84 -2.06 24.26
C VAL A 11 -18.71 -3.09 24.98
N LEU A 12 -18.85 -3.00 26.31
CA LEU A 12 -19.69 -3.93 27.07
C LEU A 12 -21.17 -3.86 26.66
N HIS A 13 -21.66 -2.66 26.33
CA HIS A 13 -23.03 -2.46 25.86
C HIS A 13 -23.24 -3.04 24.45
N ALA A 14 -22.28 -2.88 23.55
CA ALA A 14 -22.32 -3.43 22.21
C ALA A 14 -22.19 -4.97 22.22
N ALA A 15 -21.33 -5.52 23.08
CA ALA A 15 -21.12 -6.96 23.23
C ALA A 15 -22.14 -7.64 24.17
N ARG A 16 -23.26 -6.99 24.54
CA ARG A 16 -24.22 -7.53 25.52
C ARG A 16 -24.81 -8.88 25.13
N ASP A 17 -24.94 -9.12 23.82
CA ASP A 17 -25.53 -10.33 23.24
C ASP A 17 -24.47 -11.32 22.75
N VAL A 18 -23.18 -11.10 23.04
CA VAL A 18 -22.07 -11.99 22.62
C VAL A 18 -22.31 -13.45 23.00
N THR A 19 -22.97 -13.73 24.12
CA THR A 19 -23.25 -15.10 24.57
C THR A 19 -24.33 -15.81 23.74
N ARG A 20 -25.03 -15.10 22.85
CA ARG A 20 -26.06 -15.63 21.96
C ARG A 20 -25.53 -15.98 20.56
N LEU A 21 -24.26 -15.72 20.29
CA LEU A 21 -23.62 -16.09 19.04
C LEU A 21 -23.51 -17.61 18.94
N ASP A 22 -23.57 -18.12 17.72
CA ASP A 22 -23.66 -19.54 17.45
C ASP A 22 -22.28 -20.22 17.43
N CYS A 23 -21.24 -19.50 17.00
CA CYS A 23 -19.89 -20.03 16.88
C CYS A 23 -18.77 -19.06 17.31
N ALA A 24 -17.54 -19.58 17.39
CA ALA A 24 -16.36 -18.81 17.77
C ALA A 24 -15.99 -17.77 16.71
N LEU A 25 -16.13 -18.10 15.43
CA LEU A 25 -15.87 -17.18 14.32
C LEU A 25 -16.74 -15.91 14.42
N ASP A 26 -18.05 -16.06 14.66
CA ASP A 26 -18.95 -14.91 14.82
C ASP A 26 -18.53 -14.03 16.00
N ALA A 27 -18.06 -14.65 17.09
CA ALA A 27 -17.59 -13.93 18.26
C ALA A 27 -16.27 -13.18 17.98
N GLU A 28 -15.36 -13.78 17.22
CA GLU A 28 -14.13 -13.14 16.76
C GLU A 28 -14.42 -11.98 15.79
N MET A 29 -15.36 -12.15 14.84
CA MET A 29 -15.82 -11.11 13.93
C MET A 29 -16.46 -9.92 14.68
N LEU A 30 -17.31 -10.19 15.68
CA LEU A 30 -17.83 -9.15 16.58
C LEU A 30 -16.67 -8.45 17.33
N GLY A 31 -15.72 -9.23 17.84
CA GLY A 31 -14.58 -8.70 18.59
C GLY A 31 -13.71 -7.77 17.76
N THR A 32 -13.33 -8.18 16.54
CA THR A 32 -12.51 -7.36 15.63
C THR A 32 -13.25 -6.10 15.23
N ALA A 33 -14.55 -6.17 14.92
CA ALA A 33 -15.33 -4.99 14.56
C ALA A 33 -15.37 -3.93 15.68
N LEU A 34 -15.43 -4.37 16.94
CA LEU A 34 -15.36 -3.47 18.11
C LEU A 34 -13.97 -2.84 18.27
N LEU A 35 -12.90 -3.59 18.01
CA LEU A 35 -11.53 -3.09 18.05
C LEU A 35 -11.22 -2.18 16.85
N GLY A 36 -11.91 -2.35 15.73
CA GLY A 36 -11.70 -1.55 14.53
C GLY A 36 -11.96 -0.06 14.72
N SER A 37 -12.86 0.32 15.64
CA SER A 37 -13.05 1.74 16.00
C SER A 37 -11.82 2.32 16.70
N VAL A 38 -11.13 1.54 17.53
CA VAL A 38 -9.89 1.96 18.19
C VAL A 38 -8.78 2.10 17.16
N TYR A 39 -8.66 1.12 16.27
CA TYR A 39 -7.70 1.14 15.16
C TYR A 39 -7.89 2.36 14.25
N ALA A 40 -9.13 2.66 13.85
CA ALA A 40 -9.45 3.76 12.95
C ALA A 40 -9.17 5.15 13.53
N ILE A 41 -9.36 5.32 14.85
CA ILE A 41 -9.18 6.61 15.53
C ILE A 41 -7.72 6.90 15.88
N ALA A 42 -6.90 5.86 16.07
CA ALA A 42 -5.49 6.03 16.35
C ALA A 42 -4.77 6.70 15.15
N GLU A 43 -3.86 7.64 15.43
CA GLU A 43 -3.17 8.44 14.41
C GLU A 43 -1.97 7.71 13.82
N THR A 44 -1.19 6.99 14.64
CA THR A 44 0.00 6.20 14.30
C THR A 44 0.13 5.03 15.28
N ASP A 45 1.03 4.07 15.01
CA ASP A 45 1.26 2.88 15.86
C ASP A 45 -0.06 2.22 16.29
N ARG A 46 -0.94 2.00 15.31
CA ARG A 46 -2.32 1.55 15.56
C ARG A 46 -2.38 0.18 16.21
N GLU A 47 -1.41 -0.69 15.90
CA GLU A 47 -1.30 -1.99 16.52
C GLU A 47 -1.09 -1.86 18.04
N ARG A 48 -0.18 -0.97 18.46
CA ARG A 48 0.03 -0.69 19.88
C ARG A 48 -1.20 -0.04 20.52
N ALA A 49 -1.85 0.90 19.84
CA ALA A 49 -3.06 1.55 20.38
C ALA A 49 -4.17 0.52 20.68
N VAL A 50 -4.39 -0.45 19.78
CA VAL A 50 -5.33 -1.56 20.01
C VAL A 50 -4.85 -2.44 21.17
N ARG A 51 -3.55 -2.76 21.25
CA ARG A 51 -2.97 -3.57 22.32
C ARG A 51 -3.14 -2.94 23.70
N GLU A 52 -2.85 -1.64 23.82
CA GLU A 52 -3.01 -0.85 25.05
C GLU A 52 -4.49 -0.74 25.44
N PHE A 53 -5.38 -0.54 24.47
CA PHE A 53 -6.82 -0.54 24.72
C PHE A 53 -7.30 -1.90 25.27
N VAL A 54 -6.88 -3.01 24.68
CA VAL A 54 -7.25 -4.35 25.17
C VAL A 54 -6.71 -4.57 26.59
N ALA A 55 -5.44 -4.24 26.86
CA ALA A 55 -4.85 -4.36 28.19
C ALA A 55 -5.64 -3.55 29.25
N GLY A 56 -5.97 -2.31 28.92
CA GLY A 56 -6.80 -1.43 29.75
C GLY A 56 -8.21 -1.98 29.96
N PHE A 57 -8.84 -2.49 28.91
CA PHE A 57 -10.17 -3.11 28.96
C PHE A 57 -10.19 -4.34 29.86
N LEU A 58 -9.22 -5.26 29.71
CA LEU A 58 -9.11 -6.47 30.52
C LEU A 58 -8.95 -6.12 32.01
N THR A 59 -8.14 -5.11 32.33
CA THR A 59 -7.90 -4.63 33.69
C THR A 59 -9.15 -3.97 34.28
N ALA A 60 -9.72 -2.99 33.58
CA ALA A 60 -10.87 -2.22 34.06
C ALA A 60 -12.12 -3.08 34.25
N THR A 61 -12.29 -4.12 33.44
CA THR A 61 -13.47 -4.98 33.49
C THR A 61 -13.27 -6.25 34.32
N ALA A 62 -12.08 -6.49 34.91
CA ALA A 62 -11.75 -7.71 35.65
C ALA A 62 -12.76 -8.10 36.75
N ARG A 63 -13.34 -7.10 37.43
CA ARG A 63 -14.34 -7.30 38.51
C ARG A 63 -15.76 -7.50 37.99
N ARG A 64 -16.04 -7.21 36.71
CA ARG A 64 -17.35 -7.47 36.10
C ARG A 64 -17.48 -8.97 35.83
N ARG A 65 -18.52 -9.59 36.40
CA ARG A 65 -18.77 -11.04 36.37
C ARG A 65 -19.99 -11.44 35.51
N THR A 66 -20.54 -10.51 34.74
CA THR A 66 -21.62 -10.85 33.80
C THR A 66 -21.08 -11.78 32.72
N ALA A 67 -21.92 -12.68 32.21
CA ALA A 67 -21.50 -13.65 31.19
C ALA A 67 -20.99 -12.95 29.92
N ALA A 68 -21.64 -11.87 29.49
CA ALA A 68 -21.18 -11.06 28.37
C ALA A 68 -19.78 -10.46 28.62
N ALA A 69 -19.53 -9.87 29.79
CA ALA A 69 -18.23 -9.28 30.12
C ALA A 69 -17.12 -10.33 30.19
N THR A 70 -17.38 -11.51 30.76
CA THR A 70 -16.37 -12.60 30.79
C THR A 70 -16.09 -13.16 29.39
N THR A 71 -17.11 -13.23 28.55
CA THR A 71 -17.03 -13.77 27.18
C THR A 71 -16.26 -12.83 26.27
N ILE A 72 -16.61 -11.54 26.23
CA ILE A 72 -15.91 -10.56 25.37
C ILE A 72 -14.44 -10.37 25.76
N ARG A 73 -14.08 -10.48 27.05
CA ARG A 73 -12.67 -10.52 27.46
C ARG A 73 -11.92 -11.71 26.87
N SER A 74 -12.58 -12.87 26.77
CA SER A 74 -11.97 -14.07 26.18
C SER A 74 -11.77 -13.89 24.67
N VAL A 75 -12.74 -13.27 23.99
CA VAL A 75 -12.64 -12.89 22.57
C VAL A 75 -11.46 -11.93 22.36
N PHE A 76 -11.38 -10.82 23.11
CA PHE A 76 -10.30 -9.84 22.96
C PHE A 76 -8.92 -10.43 23.29
N ALA A 77 -8.83 -11.29 24.31
CA ALA A 77 -7.58 -11.97 24.64
C ALA A 77 -7.14 -12.96 23.55
N ALA A 78 -8.08 -13.54 22.80
CA ALA A 78 -7.76 -14.41 21.66
C ALA A 78 -7.35 -13.61 20.41
N LEU A 79 -7.99 -12.47 20.15
CA LEU A 79 -7.66 -11.59 19.02
C LEU A 79 -6.33 -10.84 19.22
N VAL A 80 -6.01 -10.47 20.46
CA VAL A 80 -4.82 -9.70 20.81
C VAL A 80 -4.06 -10.39 21.95
N PRO A 81 -3.41 -11.54 21.67
CA PRO A 81 -2.77 -12.37 22.70
C PRO A 81 -1.59 -11.68 23.39
N ASP A 82 -0.96 -10.70 22.74
CA ASP A 82 0.18 -9.95 23.26
C ASP A 82 -0.23 -8.77 24.17
N ALA A 83 -1.53 -8.51 24.33
CA ALA A 83 -2.00 -7.50 25.27
C ALA A 83 -1.75 -7.94 26.72
N GLU A 84 -1.34 -6.99 27.57
CA GLU A 84 -1.08 -7.29 28.97
C GLU A 84 -2.33 -7.86 29.65
N GLY A 85 -2.17 -9.03 30.28
CA GLY A 85 -3.27 -9.73 30.96
C GLY A 85 -4.07 -10.70 30.10
N ALA A 86 -3.90 -10.70 28.76
CA ALA A 86 -4.59 -11.64 27.87
C ALA A 86 -4.37 -13.11 28.27
N ALA A 87 -3.12 -13.50 28.51
CA ALA A 87 -2.75 -14.85 28.96
C ALA A 87 -3.34 -15.26 30.32
N LYS A 88 -3.82 -14.30 31.14
CA LYS A 88 -4.46 -14.55 32.45
C LYS A 88 -5.98 -14.71 32.32
N VAL A 89 -6.56 -14.38 31.17
CA VAL A 89 -7.99 -14.55 30.94
C VAL A 89 -8.33 -16.04 30.94
N ARG A 90 -9.44 -16.39 31.59
CA ARG A 90 -9.97 -17.74 31.67
C ARG A 90 -11.44 -17.70 31.25
N PRO A 91 -11.94 -18.73 30.55
CA PRO A 91 -13.37 -18.85 30.26
C PRO A 91 -14.19 -18.75 31.54
N GLY A 92 -15.33 -18.06 31.47
CA GLY A 92 -16.28 -17.99 32.57
C GLY A 92 -17.00 -19.32 32.79
N THR A 93 -17.56 -19.54 33.98
CA THR A 93 -18.36 -20.75 34.28
C THR A 93 -19.64 -20.87 33.44
N ARG A 94 -20.09 -19.76 32.85
CA ARG A 94 -21.23 -19.69 31.91
C ARG A 94 -20.77 -19.34 30.49
N ALA A 95 -19.53 -19.65 30.15
CA ALA A 95 -19.02 -19.43 28.80
C ALA A 95 -19.80 -20.29 27.80
N PRO A 96 -20.17 -19.73 26.63
CA PRO A 96 -20.69 -20.52 25.52
C PRO A 96 -19.75 -21.67 25.14
N ALA A 97 -20.30 -22.76 24.59
CA ALA A 97 -19.53 -23.93 24.19
C ALA A 97 -18.40 -23.59 23.20
N TRP A 98 -18.66 -22.67 22.27
CA TRP A 98 -17.69 -22.19 21.30
C TRP A 98 -16.51 -21.41 21.91
N SER A 99 -16.60 -20.93 23.16
CA SER A 99 -15.51 -20.14 23.77
C SER A 99 -14.20 -20.91 23.89
N GLY A 100 -14.26 -22.24 23.94
CA GLY A 100 -13.07 -23.10 23.92
C GLY A 100 -12.39 -23.19 22.54
N GLN A 101 -13.06 -22.74 21.48
CA GLN A 101 -12.59 -22.80 20.10
C GLN A 101 -11.99 -21.47 19.61
N LEU A 102 -12.06 -20.39 20.39
CA LEU A 102 -11.47 -19.10 20.03
C LEU A 102 -10.00 -19.24 19.61
N GLY A 103 -9.67 -18.77 18.41
CA GLY A 103 -8.35 -18.83 17.80
C GLY A 103 -7.86 -20.23 17.42
N ARG A 104 -8.64 -21.29 17.65
CA ARG A 104 -8.24 -22.69 17.37
C ARG A 104 -8.59 -23.09 15.94
N VAL A 105 -8.05 -22.35 15.00
CA VAL A 105 -8.18 -22.64 13.57
C VAL A 105 -6.88 -23.19 13.02
N HIS A 106 -6.97 -23.99 11.96
CA HIS A 106 -5.82 -24.41 11.18
C HIS A 106 -5.92 -23.86 9.75
N LEU A 107 -4.76 -23.64 9.15
CA LEU A 107 -4.64 -23.22 7.74
C LEU A 107 -5.05 -24.37 6.82
N THR A 108 -5.91 -24.10 5.84
CA THR A 108 -6.31 -25.07 4.81
C THR A 108 -5.71 -24.79 3.44
N GLY A 109 -5.27 -23.56 3.18
CA GLY A 109 -4.52 -23.22 1.96
C GLY A 109 -4.17 -21.73 1.85
N THR A 110 -3.23 -21.43 0.95
CA THR A 110 -2.74 -20.08 0.66
C THR A 110 -2.57 -19.85 -0.83
N TRP A 111 -2.98 -18.67 -1.28
CA TRP A 111 -2.92 -18.24 -2.67
C TRP A 111 -2.53 -16.77 -2.76
N SER A 112 -2.04 -16.37 -3.92
CA SER A 112 -1.88 -14.96 -4.26
C SER A 112 -2.35 -14.71 -5.68
N TYR A 113 -2.82 -13.49 -5.91
CA TYR A 113 -3.26 -13.01 -7.20
C TYR A 113 -3.01 -11.53 -7.31
N GLY A 114 -2.91 -11.03 -8.53
CA GLY A 114 -2.59 -9.62 -8.78
C GLY A 114 -2.69 -9.28 -10.25
N ASP A 115 -2.38 -8.03 -10.57
CA ASP A 115 -2.26 -7.59 -11.96
C ASP A 115 -0.89 -7.96 -12.55
N VAL A 116 -0.83 -8.04 -13.88
CA VAL A 116 0.40 -8.36 -14.62
C VAL A 116 1.47 -7.26 -14.53
N TYR A 117 1.08 -6.02 -14.19
CA TYR A 117 2.04 -4.92 -14.02
C TYR A 117 2.82 -5.06 -12.72
N GLY A 118 2.24 -5.71 -11.70
CA GLY A 118 2.82 -5.81 -10.36
C GLY A 118 2.49 -4.59 -9.50
N ASP A 119 1.42 -3.87 -9.81
CA ASP A 119 0.96 -2.74 -8.99
C ASP A 119 0.37 -3.22 -7.67
N GLN A 120 -0.38 -4.31 -7.71
CA GLN A 120 -1.12 -4.85 -6.58
C GLN A 120 -0.95 -6.37 -6.47
N THR A 121 -0.96 -6.85 -5.23
CA THR A 121 -1.01 -8.28 -4.92
C THR A 121 -1.96 -8.50 -3.78
N SER A 122 -2.97 -9.33 -4.00
CA SER A 122 -3.83 -9.86 -2.95
C SER A 122 -3.32 -11.22 -2.50
N TYR A 123 -3.20 -11.37 -1.18
CA TYR A 123 -2.88 -12.62 -0.52
C TYR A 123 -4.14 -13.19 0.12
N LEU A 124 -4.42 -14.47 -0.13
CA LEU A 124 -5.59 -15.17 0.36
C LEU A 124 -5.17 -16.39 1.16
N ALA A 125 -5.69 -16.53 2.39
CA ALA A 125 -5.52 -17.71 3.21
C ALA A 125 -6.88 -18.23 3.66
N THR A 126 -7.11 -19.54 3.58
CA THR A 126 -8.34 -20.18 4.08
C THR A 126 -8.07 -20.94 5.36
N PHE A 127 -9.05 -20.96 6.25
CA PHE A 127 -8.94 -21.57 7.57
C PHE A 127 -10.20 -22.37 7.90
N ALA A 128 -10.01 -23.41 8.71
CA ALA A 128 -11.09 -24.21 9.25
C ALA A 128 -10.92 -24.39 10.76
N TYR A 129 -12.04 -24.57 11.45
CA TYR A 129 -12.07 -25.08 12.81
C TYR A 129 -12.23 -26.60 12.79
N ASP A 130 -11.55 -27.32 13.68
CA ASP A 130 -11.73 -28.78 13.83
C ASP A 130 -13.08 -29.13 14.48
N ASP A 131 -13.62 -28.21 15.28
CA ASP A 131 -14.88 -28.37 16.00
C ASP A 131 -15.97 -27.50 15.35
N ALA A 132 -17.15 -28.07 15.17
CA ALA A 132 -18.29 -27.37 14.57
C ALA A 132 -18.74 -26.13 15.36
N ALA A 133 -18.50 -26.09 16.68
CA ALA A 133 -18.73 -24.89 17.50
C ALA A 133 -17.75 -23.75 17.19
N GLY A 134 -16.65 -24.04 16.50
CA GLY A 134 -15.70 -23.04 16.01
C GLY A 134 -16.30 -22.17 14.92
N GLY A 135 -17.03 -22.77 13.99
CA GLY A 135 -17.72 -22.06 12.90
C GLY A 135 -17.40 -22.63 11.52
N PRO A 136 -18.00 -22.05 10.46
CA PRO A 136 -17.70 -22.45 9.08
C PRO A 136 -16.28 -22.06 8.67
N GLU A 137 -15.81 -22.63 7.56
CA GLU A 137 -14.55 -22.19 6.94
C GLU A 137 -14.64 -20.74 6.47
N HIS A 138 -13.55 -20.00 6.66
CA HIS A 138 -13.43 -18.60 6.28
C HIS A 138 -12.10 -18.34 5.57
N ALA A 139 -12.10 -17.30 4.74
CA ALA A 139 -10.94 -16.77 4.07
C ALA A 139 -10.53 -15.44 4.72
N LEU A 140 -9.22 -15.22 4.76
CA LEU A 140 -8.58 -13.93 4.96
C LEU A 140 -8.06 -13.47 3.61
N VAL A 141 -8.33 -12.21 3.25
CA VAL A 141 -7.77 -11.55 2.06
C VAL A 141 -7.06 -10.29 2.51
N ALA A 142 -5.83 -10.07 2.03
CA ALA A 142 -5.07 -8.85 2.24
C ALA A 142 -4.57 -8.30 0.90
N LEU A 143 -4.99 -7.09 0.54
CA LEU A 143 -4.60 -6.39 -0.68
C LEU A 143 -3.39 -5.49 -0.39
N VAL A 144 -2.25 -5.81 -0.98
CA VAL A 144 -1.04 -4.98 -0.97
C VAL A 144 -0.99 -4.13 -2.24
N ASP A 145 -0.73 -2.84 -2.08
CA ASP A 145 -0.52 -1.87 -3.16
C ASP A 145 0.96 -1.45 -3.16
N HIS A 146 1.71 -1.95 -4.15
CA HIS A 146 3.17 -1.78 -4.27
C HIS A 146 3.56 -0.39 -4.77
N ASN A 147 2.62 0.38 -5.34
CA ASN A 147 2.87 1.75 -5.76
C ASN A 147 3.04 2.70 -4.56
N ILE A 148 2.40 2.37 -3.43
CA ILE A 148 2.46 3.17 -2.21
C ILE A 148 3.02 2.38 -1.01
N GLY A 149 3.33 1.10 -1.19
CA GLY A 149 4.03 0.28 -0.20
C GLY A 149 3.20 -0.05 1.04
N ILE A 150 1.88 -0.27 0.90
CA ILE A 150 0.99 -0.53 2.04
C ILE A 150 0.04 -1.70 1.78
N THR A 151 -0.51 -2.26 2.85
CA THR A 151 -1.70 -3.11 2.77
C THR A 151 -2.91 -2.19 2.73
N LYS A 152 -3.45 -2.02 1.53
CA LYS A 152 -4.51 -1.06 1.22
C LYS A 152 -5.86 -1.46 1.83
N ASP A 153 -6.15 -2.76 1.86
CA ASP A 153 -7.37 -3.29 2.45
C ASP A 153 -7.16 -4.72 2.96
N VAL A 154 -7.95 -5.11 3.96
CA VAL A 154 -8.04 -6.50 4.42
C VAL A 154 -9.47 -6.86 4.74
N PHE A 155 -9.81 -8.15 4.58
CA PHE A 155 -11.14 -8.67 4.90
C PHE A 155 -11.06 -10.11 5.39
N VAL A 156 -11.95 -10.48 6.31
CA VAL A 156 -12.18 -11.86 6.73
C VAL A 156 -13.65 -12.22 6.57
N GLY A 157 -13.93 -13.31 5.85
CA GLY A 157 -15.30 -13.78 5.69
C GLY A 157 -15.41 -15.16 5.06
N GLY A 158 -16.63 -15.64 4.86
CA GLY A 158 -16.86 -16.95 4.29
C GLY A 158 -18.17 -17.06 3.52
N PRO A 159 -18.47 -18.23 2.95
CA PRO A 159 -17.64 -19.45 2.99
C PRO A 159 -16.34 -19.32 2.20
N ALA A 160 -15.25 -19.91 2.72
CA ALA A 160 -13.91 -19.86 2.11
C ALA A 160 -13.89 -20.30 0.63
N GLU A 161 -14.49 -21.46 0.33
CA GLU A 161 -14.57 -22.03 -1.02
C GLU A 161 -15.22 -21.06 -2.01
N ARG A 162 -16.32 -20.41 -1.61
CA ARG A 162 -17.03 -19.44 -2.46
C ARG A 162 -16.15 -18.24 -2.81
N ILE A 163 -15.39 -17.72 -1.85
CA ILE A 163 -14.48 -16.59 -2.07
C ILE A 163 -13.37 -17.03 -3.02
N LEU A 164 -12.77 -18.21 -2.79
CA LEU A 164 -11.70 -18.74 -3.64
C LEU A 164 -12.16 -18.97 -5.08
N ASP A 165 -13.36 -19.55 -5.28
CA ASP A 165 -13.93 -19.76 -6.60
C ASP A 165 -14.23 -18.45 -7.32
N GLN A 166 -14.75 -17.45 -6.61
CA GLN A 166 -14.98 -16.12 -7.16
C GLN A 166 -13.66 -15.47 -7.62
N VAL A 167 -12.60 -15.57 -6.81
CA VAL A 167 -11.27 -15.07 -7.17
C VAL A 167 -10.72 -15.79 -8.40
N ARG A 168 -10.81 -17.13 -8.45
CA ARG A 168 -10.38 -17.92 -9.61
C ARG A 168 -11.13 -17.55 -10.87
N GLN A 169 -12.45 -17.36 -10.78
CA GLN A 169 -13.27 -16.95 -11.92
C GLN A 169 -12.91 -15.54 -12.39
N MET A 170 -12.73 -14.59 -11.46
CA MET A 170 -12.31 -13.23 -11.77
C MET A 170 -10.96 -13.24 -12.51
N CYS A 171 -9.96 -13.94 -11.96
CA CYS A 171 -8.64 -13.99 -12.58
C CYS A 171 -8.61 -14.76 -13.91
N GLY A 172 -9.41 -15.82 -14.03
CA GLY A 172 -9.52 -16.58 -15.27
C GLY A 172 -10.24 -15.84 -16.41
N ALA A 173 -10.99 -14.77 -16.09
CA ALA A 173 -11.71 -13.96 -17.06
C ALA A 173 -10.93 -12.71 -17.51
N ASP A 174 -9.85 -12.34 -16.82
CA ASP A 174 -9.05 -11.15 -17.10
C ASP A 174 -7.58 -11.53 -17.36
N GLU A 175 -7.16 -11.42 -18.62
CA GLU A 175 -5.78 -11.72 -19.06
C GLU A 175 -4.72 -10.78 -18.47
N LEU A 176 -5.14 -9.68 -17.86
CA LEU A 176 -4.26 -8.75 -17.14
C LEU A 176 -4.09 -9.12 -15.67
N THR A 177 -4.58 -10.28 -15.25
CA THR A 177 -4.43 -10.79 -13.90
C THR A 177 -3.80 -12.18 -13.89
N TRP A 178 -3.20 -12.53 -12.75
CA TRP A 178 -2.64 -13.85 -12.50
C TRP A 178 -3.14 -14.38 -11.17
N PHE A 179 -3.16 -15.71 -11.03
CA PHE A 179 -3.55 -16.42 -9.80
C PHE A 179 -2.65 -17.63 -9.61
N ARG A 180 -2.16 -17.86 -8.38
CA ARG A 180 -1.31 -19.00 -8.03
C ARG A 180 -1.43 -19.40 -6.57
N GLU A 181 -0.97 -20.60 -6.25
CA GLU A 181 -0.67 -20.97 -4.86
C GLU A 181 0.47 -20.12 -4.30
N GLU A 182 0.45 -19.89 -3.00
CA GLU A 182 1.44 -19.07 -2.30
C GLU A 182 2.07 -19.82 -1.13
N ASP A 183 3.36 -19.54 -0.88
CA ASP A 183 4.02 -20.04 0.32
C ASP A 183 3.45 -19.30 1.57
N PRO A 184 2.93 -20.02 2.58
CA PRO A 184 2.39 -19.41 3.80
C PRO A 184 3.38 -18.50 4.52
N ALA A 185 4.68 -18.83 4.53
CA ALA A 185 5.71 -18.02 5.18
C ALA A 185 5.96 -16.72 4.41
N ARG A 186 5.95 -16.79 3.07
CA ARG A 186 6.08 -15.60 2.21
C ARG A 186 4.88 -14.68 2.38
N MET A 187 3.66 -15.22 2.35
CA MET A 187 2.44 -14.45 2.61
C MET A 187 2.51 -13.74 3.97
N HIS A 188 2.92 -14.45 5.02
CA HIS A 188 3.06 -13.86 6.33
C HIS A 188 4.08 -12.70 6.33
N GLY A 189 5.26 -12.89 5.74
CA GLY A 189 6.29 -11.85 5.65
C GLY A 189 5.82 -10.61 4.88
N GLU A 190 5.26 -10.80 3.68
CA GLU A 190 4.83 -9.70 2.82
C GLU A 190 3.66 -8.92 3.43
N VAL A 191 2.62 -9.61 3.90
CA VAL A 191 1.45 -8.94 4.46
C VAL A 191 1.81 -8.22 5.78
N SER A 192 2.58 -8.85 6.66
CA SER A 192 2.98 -8.21 7.93
C SER A 192 3.86 -6.99 7.71
N ARG A 193 4.80 -7.02 6.75
CA ARG A 193 5.66 -5.88 6.42
C ARG A 193 4.84 -4.66 5.98
N HIS A 194 3.91 -4.86 5.05
CA HIS A 194 3.09 -3.77 4.52
C HIS A 194 2.02 -3.30 5.52
N LEU A 195 1.49 -4.19 6.36
CA LEU A 195 0.60 -3.81 7.45
C LEU A 195 1.31 -2.92 8.47
N ALA A 196 2.58 -3.17 8.80
CA ALA A 196 3.35 -2.32 9.71
C ALA A 196 3.45 -0.87 9.18
N VAL A 197 3.74 -0.70 7.88
CA VAL A 197 3.73 0.63 7.24
C VAL A 197 2.33 1.25 7.28
N THR A 198 1.30 0.45 7.03
CA THR A 198 -0.11 0.88 7.05
C THR A 198 -0.52 1.40 8.44
N ASP A 199 -0.11 0.70 9.49
CA ASP A 199 -0.45 1.00 10.87
C ASP A 199 0.17 2.34 11.34
N ASP A 200 1.26 2.79 10.70
CA ASP A 200 1.95 4.04 10.96
C ASP A 200 1.51 5.23 10.09
N LEU A 201 0.60 5.03 9.12
CA LEU A 201 0.10 6.12 8.28
C LEU A 201 -0.68 7.15 9.09
N GLY A 202 -0.43 8.45 8.90
CA GLY A 202 -1.26 9.48 9.55
C GLY A 202 -2.75 9.41 9.17
N LYS A 203 -3.08 8.85 8.01
CA LYS A 203 -4.44 8.61 7.54
C LYS A 203 -4.54 7.26 6.83
N LEU A 204 -5.47 6.43 7.27
CA LEU A 204 -5.76 5.14 6.63
C LEU A 204 -6.46 5.32 5.27
N PRO A 205 -6.32 4.33 4.37
CA PRO A 205 -7.25 4.16 3.26
C PRO A 205 -8.70 4.18 3.76
N THR A 206 -9.56 4.98 3.12
CA THR A 206 -10.95 5.20 3.57
C THR A 206 -11.92 4.12 3.11
N ASP A 207 -11.54 3.37 2.09
CA ASP A 207 -12.38 2.34 1.48
C ASP A 207 -12.00 0.98 2.05
N GLY A 208 -12.99 0.10 2.24
CA GLY A 208 -12.76 -1.29 2.60
C GLY A 208 -13.06 -1.66 4.05
N SER A 209 -12.52 -2.82 4.45
CA SER A 209 -12.74 -3.46 5.76
C SER A 209 -11.48 -3.46 6.63
N LEU A 210 -10.42 -2.77 6.19
CA LEU A 210 -9.13 -2.67 6.88
C LEU A 210 -9.27 -2.50 8.39
N ALA A 211 -9.93 -1.43 8.83
CA ALA A 211 -10.07 -1.15 10.25
C ALA A 211 -10.91 -2.22 10.98
N THR A 212 -12.02 -2.65 10.39
CA THR A 212 -12.95 -3.61 11.00
C THR A 212 -12.32 -4.98 11.21
N ASP A 213 -11.48 -5.44 10.29
CA ASP A 213 -10.97 -6.82 10.27
C ASP A 213 -9.51 -6.95 10.69
N ARG A 214 -8.77 -5.83 10.84
CA ARG A 214 -7.32 -5.82 11.15
C ARG A 214 -6.91 -6.74 12.29
N ALA A 215 -7.67 -6.77 13.39
CA ALA A 215 -7.32 -7.57 14.56
C ALA A 215 -7.45 -9.07 14.26
N LEU A 216 -8.53 -9.48 13.58
CA LEU A 216 -8.71 -10.87 13.17
C LEU A 216 -7.67 -11.27 12.12
N VAL A 217 -7.33 -10.39 11.19
CA VAL A 217 -6.26 -10.61 10.20
C VAL A 217 -4.92 -10.84 10.88
N GLY A 218 -4.55 -10.00 11.85
CA GLY A 218 -3.34 -10.20 12.65
C GLY A 218 -3.32 -11.54 13.38
N ALA A 219 -4.45 -11.91 14.00
CA ALA A 219 -4.59 -13.19 14.70
C ALA A 219 -4.43 -14.40 13.77
N ARG A 220 -4.87 -14.32 12.51
CA ARG A 220 -4.70 -15.38 11.50
C ARG A 220 -3.29 -15.41 10.92
N LEU A 221 -2.70 -14.26 10.63
CA LEU A 221 -1.31 -14.16 10.16
C LEU A 221 -0.34 -14.76 11.18
N ALA A 222 -0.57 -14.56 12.47
CA ALA A 222 0.24 -15.14 13.54
C ALA A 222 0.23 -16.69 13.60
N LEU A 223 -0.71 -17.35 12.92
CA LEU A 223 -0.75 -18.81 12.79
C LEU A 223 0.09 -19.33 11.61
N LEU A 224 0.43 -18.46 10.66
CA LEU A 224 1.30 -18.81 9.54
C LEU A 224 2.75 -18.91 10.02
N PRO A 225 3.58 -19.76 9.39
CA PRO A 225 5.00 -19.81 9.70
C PRO A 225 5.65 -18.43 9.51
N GLY A 226 6.54 -18.04 10.42
CA GLY A 226 7.38 -16.86 10.26
C GLY A 226 8.20 -16.95 8.98
N ALA A 227 8.24 -15.88 8.19
CA ALA A 227 9.24 -15.77 7.13
C ALA A 227 10.65 -15.82 7.76
N PRO A 228 11.58 -16.62 7.23
CA PRO A 228 12.99 -16.52 7.61
C PRO A 228 13.47 -15.06 7.48
N VAL A 229 14.25 -14.59 8.46
CA VAL A 229 14.77 -13.20 8.50
C VAL A 229 15.51 -12.82 7.22
N ASP A 230 16.15 -13.79 6.55
CA ASP A 230 16.87 -13.59 5.28
C ASP A 230 15.97 -13.49 4.03
N THR A 231 14.69 -13.84 4.15
CA THR A 231 13.69 -13.79 3.07
C THR A 231 12.71 -12.64 3.20
N ALA A 232 12.75 -11.89 4.31
CA ALA A 232 12.04 -10.63 4.41
C ALA A 232 12.58 -9.74 3.30
N GLY A 233 11.75 -9.49 2.28
CA GLY A 233 12.13 -8.80 1.05
C GLY A 233 13.00 -7.60 1.37
N ARG A 234 14.31 -7.72 1.09
CA ARG A 234 15.18 -6.57 1.11
C ARG A 234 14.63 -5.63 0.07
N ASP A 235 14.39 -4.38 0.47
CA ASP A 235 14.15 -3.32 -0.49
C ASP A 235 15.23 -3.44 -1.56
N ALA A 236 14.82 -3.54 -2.82
CA ALA A 236 15.79 -3.75 -3.88
C ALA A 236 16.67 -2.51 -3.94
N GLU A 237 17.99 -2.70 -3.90
CA GLU A 237 18.89 -1.58 -4.07
C GLU A 237 18.67 -0.97 -5.46
N PRO A 238 18.59 0.37 -5.57
CA PRO A 238 18.52 1.02 -6.87
C PRO A 238 19.68 0.58 -7.76
N LEU A 239 19.46 0.56 -9.07
CA LEU A 239 20.49 0.21 -10.05
C LEU A 239 21.75 1.05 -9.83
N THR A 240 22.91 0.40 -9.92
CA THR A 240 24.20 1.09 -9.96
C THR A 240 24.30 1.96 -11.21
N GLY A 241 25.24 2.92 -11.20
CA GLY A 241 25.46 3.81 -12.35
C GLY A 241 25.77 3.05 -13.64
N ASP A 242 26.54 1.96 -13.54
CA ASP A 242 26.91 1.12 -14.69
C ASP A 242 25.70 0.34 -15.21
N GLU A 243 24.90 -0.26 -14.33
CA GLU A 243 23.66 -0.97 -14.71
C GLU A 243 22.64 -0.02 -15.37
N ARG A 244 22.50 1.20 -14.84
CA ARG A 244 21.66 2.25 -15.44
C ARG A 244 22.15 2.61 -16.84
N ALA A 245 23.45 2.84 -17.00
CA ALA A 245 24.04 3.19 -18.29
C ALA A 245 23.87 2.07 -19.33
N ASP A 246 24.05 0.82 -18.93
CA ASP A 246 23.85 -0.35 -19.78
C ASP A 246 22.37 -0.51 -20.18
N LEU A 247 21.44 -0.29 -19.24
CA LEU A 247 20.01 -0.36 -19.52
C LEU A 247 19.57 0.76 -20.48
N VAL A 248 20.06 1.98 -20.29
CA VAL A 248 19.81 3.09 -21.22
C VAL A 248 20.35 2.77 -22.62
N ARG A 249 21.57 2.22 -22.73
CA ARG A 249 22.14 1.83 -24.03
C ARG A 249 21.31 0.74 -24.72
N ALA A 250 20.83 -0.24 -23.97
CA ALA A 250 19.94 -1.29 -24.47
C ALA A 250 18.59 -0.71 -24.92
N PHE A 251 18.03 0.26 -24.19
CA PHE A 251 16.82 0.96 -24.58
C PHE A 251 17.01 1.77 -25.86
N LEU A 252 18.05 2.58 -25.98
CA LEU A 252 18.26 3.45 -27.15
C LEU A 252 18.51 2.68 -28.45
N THR A 253 18.98 1.44 -28.35
CA THR A 253 19.16 0.53 -29.51
C THR A 253 17.92 -0.31 -29.82
N SER A 254 16.84 -0.12 -29.08
CA SER A 254 15.63 -0.92 -29.19
C SER A 254 14.69 -0.44 -30.31
N PRO A 255 13.85 -1.34 -30.87
CA PRO A 255 12.76 -0.97 -31.78
C PRO A 255 11.82 0.12 -31.24
N GLU A 256 11.58 0.16 -29.93
CA GLU A 256 10.69 1.12 -29.28
C GLU A 256 11.30 2.53 -29.34
N ALA A 257 12.58 2.67 -28.98
CA ALA A 257 13.29 3.94 -29.11
C ALA A 257 13.33 4.42 -30.58
N ALA A 258 13.52 3.50 -31.53
CA ALA A 258 13.48 3.82 -32.96
C ALA A 258 12.08 4.27 -33.43
N ARG A 259 11.01 3.60 -32.97
CA ARG A 259 9.61 3.91 -33.29
C ARG A 259 9.23 5.34 -32.89
N PHE A 260 9.75 5.81 -31.76
CA PHE A 260 9.54 7.16 -31.25
C PHE A 260 10.61 8.16 -31.71
N GLY A 261 11.53 7.77 -32.60
CA GLY A 261 12.56 8.66 -33.16
C GLY A 261 13.64 9.08 -32.16
N LEU A 262 13.83 8.36 -31.06
CA LEU A 262 14.79 8.69 -30.01
C LEU A 262 16.22 8.24 -30.35
N GLY A 263 16.38 7.22 -31.20
CA GLY A 263 17.68 6.70 -31.63
C GLY A 263 18.36 7.51 -32.74
N SER A 264 17.70 8.56 -33.26
CA SER A 264 18.19 9.40 -34.36
C SER A 264 18.18 10.90 -34.00
N LEU A 265 18.28 11.22 -32.71
CA LEU A 265 18.45 12.59 -32.25
C LEU A 265 19.91 13.01 -32.47
N ASP A 266 20.10 14.09 -33.21
CA ASP A 266 21.43 14.55 -33.63
C ASP A 266 21.86 15.86 -32.94
N GLY A 267 20.93 16.55 -32.26
CA GLY A 267 21.20 17.80 -31.57
C GLY A 267 21.62 17.61 -30.10
N ASP A 268 22.69 18.28 -29.68
CA ASP A 268 23.19 18.23 -28.30
C ASP A 268 22.10 18.57 -27.25
N ALA A 269 21.25 19.55 -27.54
CA ALA A 269 20.14 19.93 -26.66
C ALA A 269 19.06 18.84 -26.57
N GLU A 270 18.67 18.23 -27.69
CA GLU A 270 17.68 17.15 -27.70
C GLU A 270 18.19 15.90 -26.96
N LEU A 271 19.48 15.60 -27.10
CA LEU A 271 20.14 14.52 -26.36
C LEU A 271 20.19 14.82 -24.86
N ALA A 272 20.47 16.06 -24.46
CA ALA A 272 20.43 16.48 -23.07
C ALA A 272 19.03 16.29 -22.46
N SER A 273 17.97 16.77 -23.13
CA SER A 273 16.59 16.59 -22.69
C SER A 273 16.16 15.12 -22.64
N LEU A 274 16.58 14.30 -23.62
CA LEU A 274 16.34 12.85 -23.59
C LEU A 274 16.97 12.21 -22.35
N HIS A 275 18.25 12.48 -22.09
CA HIS A 275 18.94 11.93 -20.93
C HIS A 275 18.35 12.43 -19.60
N PHE A 276 17.95 13.68 -19.54
CA PHE A 276 17.25 14.26 -18.38
C PHE A 276 15.90 13.56 -18.14
N CYS A 277 15.07 13.39 -19.19
CA CYS A 277 13.79 12.68 -19.09
C CYS A 277 13.94 11.22 -18.65
N LEU A 278 14.94 10.51 -19.20
CA LEU A 278 15.29 9.17 -18.71
C LEU A 278 15.73 9.22 -17.25
N GLY A 279 16.48 10.25 -16.89
CA GLY A 279 16.84 10.60 -15.51
C GLY A 279 15.63 10.50 -14.56
N LEU A 280 14.60 11.27 -14.88
CA LEU A 280 13.36 11.36 -14.13
C LEU A 280 12.61 10.02 -14.01
N ILE A 281 12.61 9.19 -15.05
CA ILE A 281 12.00 7.85 -15.05
C ILE A 281 12.65 6.96 -13.98
N PHE A 282 13.97 6.92 -13.92
CA PHE A 282 14.69 6.14 -12.92
C PHE A 282 14.53 6.72 -11.50
N ASP A 283 14.59 8.04 -11.38
CA ASP A 283 14.44 8.71 -10.09
C ASP A 283 13.03 8.51 -9.51
N HIS A 284 12.01 8.43 -10.36
CA HIS A 284 10.67 8.05 -9.97
C HIS A 284 10.61 6.58 -9.53
N ALA A 285 11.18 5.66 -10.31
CA ALA A 285 11.21 4.25 -9.98
C ALA A 285 11.88 3.99 -8.62
N ALA A 286 12.97 4.70 -8.32
CA ALA A 286 13.69 4.62 -7.05
C ALA A 286 12.87 5.09 -5.83
N THR A 287 11.67 5.65 -6.02
CA THR A 287 10.76 5.95 -4.91
C THR A 287 9.92 4.76 -4.45
N PHE A 288 9.86 3.68 -5.24
CA PHE A 288 9.15 2.47 -4.88
C PHE A 288 10.02 1.51 -4.05
N PRO A 289 9.41 0.67 -3.19
CA PRO A 289 10.16 -0.30 -2.38
C PRO A 289 11.00 -1.30 -3.20
N ASP A 290 10.57 -1.64 -4.41
CA ASP A 290 11.24 -2.57 -5.32
C ASP A 290 12.20 -1.88 -6.32
N ALA A 291 12.20 -0.54 -6.36
CA ALA A 291 13.03 0.30 -7.21
C ALA A 291 13.15 -0.14 -8.69
N ASP A 292 12.17 -0.89 -9.23
CA ASP A 292 12.24 -1.49 -10.56
C ASP A 292 11.89 -0.46 -11.66
N PRO A 293 12.86 0.00 -12.47
CA PRO A 293 12.60 0.99 -13.51
C PRO A 293 11.81 0.42 -14.70
N LEU A 294 11.60 -0.90 -14.75
CA LEU A 294 10.80 -1.56 -15.77
C LEU A 294 9.34 -1.77 -15.32
N ARG A 295 8.97 -1.44 -14.08
CA ARG A 295 7.59 -1.58 -13.58
C ARG A 295 6.73 -0.37 -13.97
N TRP A 296 6.27 -0.36 -15.21
CA TRP A 296 5.34 0.65 -15.73
C TRP A 296 3.94 0.07 -15.93
N SER A 297 2.95 0.87 -15.55
CA SER A 297 1.52 0.59 -15.65
C SER A 297 0.75 1.89 -15.92
N PRO A 298 -0.56 1.81 -16.24
CA PRO A 298 -1.41 2.99 -16.32
C PRO A 298 -1.39 3.83 -15.03
N ALA A 299 -1.37 3.19 -13.85
CA ALA A 299 -1.37 3.89 -12.57
C ALA A 299 -0.03 4.57 -12.30
N VAL A 300 1.09 3.89 -12.55
CA VAL A 300 2.45 4.45 -12.39
C VAL A 300 2.66 5.63 -13.34
N ALA A 301 2.18 5.54 -14.58
CA ALA A 301 2.20 6.66 -15.53
C ALA A 301 1.45 7.89 -14.99
N GLY A 302 0.27 7.68 -14.39
CA GLY A 302 -0.48 8.74 -13.73
C GLY A 302 0.25 9.36 -12.53
N LEU A 303 0.82 8.53 -11.64
CA LEU A 303 1.61 9.00 -10.49
C LEU A 303 2.82 9.83 -10.94
N PHE A 304 3.47 9.42 -12.02
CA PHE A 304 4.62 10.11 -12.57
C PHE A 304 4.24 11.45 -13.22
N LEU A 305 3.36 11.42 -14.23
CA LEU A 305 3.03 12.58 -15.05
C LEU A 305 2.18 13.61 -14.32
N LEU A 306 1.27 13.21 -13.44
CA LEU A 306 0.31 14.15 -12.83
C LEU A 306 0.72 14.65 -11.44
N ASP A 307 1.73 14.06 -10.81
CA ASP A 307 2.11 14.44 -9.45
C ASP A 307 3.63 14.46 -9.22
N TRP A 308 4.32 13.33 -9.35
CA TRP A 308 5.73 13.23 -8.94
C TRP A 308 6.62 14.23 -9.69
N VAL A 309 6.51 14.30 -11.03
CA VAL A 309 7.39 15.14 -11.84
C VAL A 309 7.25 16.61 -11.49
N HIS A 310 6.03 17.09 -11.26
CA HIS A 310 5.76 18.49 -10.92
C HIS A 310 6.29 18.87 -9.53
N ARG A 311 6.35 17.90 -8.60
CA ARG A 311 6.85 18.13 -7.25
C ARG A 311 8.37 18.02 -7.13
N ARG A 312 9.02 17.28 -8.04
CA ARG A 312 10.42 16.86 -7.93
C ARG A 312 11.34 17.44 -8.99
N ALA A 313 10.82 17.84 -10.14
CA ALA A 313 11.61 18.36 -11.25
C ALA A 313 11.11 19.74 -11.70
N VAL A 314 12.04 20.58 -12.15
CA VAL A 314 11.74 21.74 -12.98
C VAL A 314 12.05 21.34 -14.41
N LEU A 315 11.05 21.44 -15.29
CA LEU A 315 11.20 21.14 -16.71
C LEU A 315 11.30 22.46 -17.47
N ASP A 316 12.22 22.55 -18.43
CA ASP A 316 12.09 23.58 -19.46
C ASP A 316 11.02 23.18 -20.50
N MET A 317 10.87 23.99 -21.55
CA MET A 317 9.86 23.73 -22.59
C MET A 317 10.20 22.49 -23.42
N ASP A 318 11.48 22.25 -23.68
CA ASP A 318 11.96 21.15 -24.51
C ASP A 318 11.82 19.84 -23.75
N ASP A 319 12.20 19.81 -22.47
CA ASP A 319 12.00 18.68 -21.55
C ASP A 319 10.51 18.33 -21.41
N ALA A 320 9.66 19.34 -21.21
CA ALA A 320 8.22 19.12 -21.08
C ALA A 320 7.61 18.58 -22.38
N ALA A 321 8.08 19.02 -23.55
CA ALA A 321 7.65 18.46 -24.84
C ALA A 321 8.19 17.05 -25.08
N MET A 322 9.39 16.75 -24.57
CA MET A 322 10.10 15.48 -24.74
C MET A 322 9.55 14.36 -23.85
N LEU A 323 9.21 14.68 -22.61
CA LEU A 323 8.96 13.70 -21.55
C LEU A 323 7.86 12.68 -21.89
N PRO A 324 6.67 13.06 -22.40
CA PRO A 324 5.64 12.09 -22.75
C PRO A 324 6.09 11.11 -23.84
N ARG A 325 6.86 11.58 -24.83
CA ARG A 325 7.40 10.75 -25.91
C ARG A 325 8.41 9.73 -25.38
N VAL A 326 9.32 10.19 -24.51
CA VAL A 326 10.31 9.30 -23.86
C VAL A 326 9.63 8.26 -22.99
N LEU A 327 8.61 8.68 -22.22
CA LEU A 327 7.87 7.78 -21.34
C LEU A 327 7.13 6.69 -22.11
N ARG A 328 6.44 7.01 -23.22
CA ARG A 328 5.76 6.01 -24.06
C ARG A 328 6.74 4.98 -24.60
N ALA A 329 7.86 5.43 -25.15
CA ALA A 329 8.92 4.56 -25.66
C ALA A 329 9.48 3.65 -24.56
N TRP A 330 9.74 4.22 -23.38
CA TRP A 330 10.27 3.47 -22.24
C TRP A 330 9.28 2.45 -21.70
N ALA A 331 8.01 2.82 -21.54
CA ALA A 331 6.96 1.94 -21.04
C ALA A 331 6.74 0.74 -21.97
N GLU A 332 6.77 0.95 -23.29
CA GLU A 332 6.69 -0.14 -24.27
C GLU A 332 7.92 -1.06 -24.20
N TYR A 333 9.12 -0.47 -24.10
CA TYR A 333 10.37 -1.23 -23.93
C TYR A 333 10.33 -2.08 -22.66
N ALA A 334 9.86 -1.49 -21.56
CA ALA A 334 9.72 -2.13 -20.27
C ALA A 334 8.69 -3.27 -20.30
N ALA A 335 7.54 -3.06 -20.94
CA ALA A 335 6.51 -4.08 -21.13
C ALA A 335 7.06 -5.31 -21.87
N ARG A 336 7.81 -5.10 -22.97
CA ARG A 336 8.48 -6.21 -23.68
C ARG A 336 9.53 -6.89 -22.82
N ARG A 337 10.37 -6.13 -22.11
CA ARG A 337 11.42 -6.69 -21.23
C ARG A 337 10.86 -7.55 -20.10
N ARG A 338 9.68 -7.19 -19.59
CA ARG A 338 8.97 -7.95 -18.55
C ARG A 338 8.05 -9.04 -19.11
N GLY A 339 7.93 -9.15 -20.44
CA GLY A 339 7.08 -10.14 -21.09
C GLY A 339 5.59 -9.92 -20.82
N LEU A 340 5.16 -8.67 -20.67
CA LEU A 340 3.75 -8.34 -20.46
C LEU A 340 2.91 -8.70 -21.70
N PRO A 341 1.63 -9.09 -21.53
CA PRO A 341 0.71 -9.25 -22.64
C PRO A 341 0.56 -7.96 -23.44
N GLU A 342 0.36 -8.09 -24.76
CA GLU A 342 0.14 -6.93 -25.66
C GLU A 342 -0.97 -5.99 -25.16
N PRO A 343 -2.14 -6.47 -24.71
CA PRO A 343 -3.20 -5.61 -24.15
C PRO A 343 -2.74 -4.77 -22.96
N ALA A 344 -1.78 -5.26 -22.16
CA ALA A 344 -1.22 -4.52 -21.04
C ALA A 344 -0.34 -3.35 -21.50
N ALA A 345 0.50 -3.61 -22.51
CA ALA A 345 1.35 -2.59 -23.12
C ALA A 345 0.51 -1.51 -23.81
N THR A 346 -0.50 -1.92 -24.60
CA THR A 346 -1.44 -1.01 -25.28
C THR A 346 -2.16 -0.13 -24.28
N ARG A 347 -2.74 -0.70 -23.22
CA ARG A 347 -3.47 0.08 -22.20
C ARG A 347 -2.57 1.09 -21.48
N THR A 348 -1.30 0.77 -21.27
CA THR A 348 -0.33 1.69 -20.67
C THR A 348 -0.01 2.85 -21.62
N ASP A 349 0.22 2.55 -22.91
CA ASP A 349 0.48 3.56 -23.94
C ASP A 349 -0.71 4.52 -24.13
N GLU A 350 -1.93 3.97 -24.23
CA GLU A 350 -3.18 4.73 -24.32
C GLU A 350 -3.37 5.65 -23.10
N MET A 351 -3.17 5.12 -21.89
CA MET A 351 -3.24 5.94 -20.67
C MET A 351 -2.23 7.07 -20.68
N ILE A 352 -0.97 6.81 -21.07
CA ILE A 352 0.04 7.89 -21.15
C ILE A 352 -0.42 8.98 -22.12
N GLU A 353 -0.96 8.60 -23.28
CA GLU A 353 -1.50 9.54 -24.27
C GLU A 353 -2.67 10.38 -23.72
N GLU A 354 -3.59 9.74 -23.00
CA GLU A 354 -4.72 10.41 -22.33
C GLU A 354 -4.28 11.41 -21.25
N LEU A 355 -3.16 11.15 -20.57
CA LEU A 355 -2.63 12.00 -19.50
C LEU A 355 -1.89 13.25 -20.02
N VAL A 356 -1.41 13.26 -21.28
CA VAL A 356 -0.59 14.35 -21.83
C VAL A 356 -1.24 15.74 -21.73
N PRO A 357 -2.53 15.94 -22.06
CA PRO A 357 -3.16 17.25 -21.96
C PRO A 357 -3.17 17.80 -20.53
N GLU A 358 -3.42 16.94 -19.53
CA GLU A 358 -3.44 17.35 -18.13
C GLU A 358 -2.02 17.61 -17.61
N PHE A 359 -1.04 16.79 -17.98
CA PHE A 359 0.38 17.06 -17.72
C PHE A 359 0.79 18.44 -18.26
N ALA A 360 0.44 18.76 -19.51
CA ALA A 360 0.73 20.06 -20.11
C ALA A 360 0.05 21.22 -19.37
N ARG A 361 -1.20 21.04 -18.93
CA ARG A 361 -1.91 22.03 -18.11
C ARG A 361 -1.19 22.25 -16.78
N LEU A 362 -0.84 21.18 -16.06
CA LEU A 362 -0.16 21.25 -14.76
C LEU A 362 1.24 21.87 -14.85
N TYR A 363 1.96 21.55 -15.93
CA TYR A 363 3.24 22.18 -16.24
C TYR A 363 3.09 23.71 -16.37
N GLN A 364 2.09 24.18 -17.13
CA GLN A 364 1.84 25.59 -17.38
C GLN A 364 1.32 26.33 -16.15
N THR A 365 0.40 25.75 -15.38
CA THR A 365 -0.20 26.40 -14.21
C THR A 365 0.71 26.37 -13.00
N GLY A 366 1.61 25.39 -12.90
CA GLY A 366 2.45 25.16 -11.73
C GLY A 366 1.68 24.73 -10.48
N GLU A 367 0.40 24.37 -10.61
CA GLU A 367 -0.53 24.05 -9.51
C GLU A 367 0.00 22.94 -8.57
N ARG A 368 0.76 22.00 -9.11
CA ARG A 368 1.31 20.84 -8.38
C ARG A 368 2.77 21.01 -7.95
N ARG A 369 3.38 22.17 -8.18
CA ARG A 369 4.78 22.41 -7.81
C ARG A 369 4.95 22.40 -6.30
N SER A 370 6.02 21.76 -5.84
CA SER A 370 6.46 21.93 -4.45
C SER A 370 6.96 23.37 -4.25
N PRO A 371 7.02 23.90 -3.01
CA PRO A 371 7.58 25.22 -2.75
C PRO A 371 9.01 25.38 -3.29
N ALA A 372 9.84 24.33 -3.17
CA ALA A 372 11.21 24.32 -3.68
C ALA A 372 11.23 24.38 -5.22
N THR A 373 10.44 23.53 -5.88
CA THR A 373 10.32 23.52 -7.35
C THR A 373 9.77 24.85 -7.88
N ALA A 374 8.83 25.48 -7.17
CA ALA A 374 8.30 26.79 -7.55
C ALA A 374 9.37 27.89 -7.46
N ALA A 375 10.23 27.85 -6.43
CA ALA A 375 11.34 28.79 -6.28
C ALA A 375 12.37 28.63 -7.40
N VAL A 376 12.78 27.39 -7.73
CA VAL A 376 13.72 27.13 -8.82
C VAL A 376 13.14 27.52 -10.19
N ALA A 377 11.87 27.19 -10.45
CA ALA A 377 11.19 27.61 -11.67
C ALA A 377 11.11 29.14 -11.81
N ARG A 378 11.01 29.87 -10.70
CA ARG A 378 11.07 31.34 -10.70
C ARG A 378 12.45 31.87 -11.06
N LEU A 379 13.51 31.27 -10.52
CA LEU A 379 14.90 31.62 -10.87
C LEU A 379 15.14 31.44 -12.37
N MET A 380 14.73 30.31 -12.94
CA MET A 380 14.85 30.05 -14.38
C MET A 380 14.03 31.03 -15.22
N ALA A 381 12.81 31.38 -14.79
CA ALA A 381 11.98 32.38 -15.47
C ALA A 381 12.61 33.79 -15.44
N ASP A 382 13.40 34.09 -14.41
CA ASP A 382 14.18 35.33 -14.31
C ASP A 382 15.52 35.25 -15.08
N GLY A 383 15.77 34.16 -15.82
CA GLY A 383 16.96 33.95 -16.65
C GLY A 383 18.21 33.52 -15.88
N VAL A 384 18.03 33.02 -14.66
CA VAL A 384 19.12 32.54 -13.81
C VAL A 384 19.29 31.04 -13.99
N ASP A 385 20.51 30.62 -14.33
CA ASP A 385 20.89 29.22 -14.32
C ASP A 385 21.10 28.78 -12.85
N PRO A 386 20.28 27.84 -12.33
CA PRO A 386 20.42 27.36 -10.96
C PRO A 386 21.70 26.55 -10.71
N ASP A 387 22.37 26.08 -11.76
CA ASP A 387 23.63 25.34 -11.66
C ASP A 387 24.87 26.25 -11.81
N ASP A 388 24.67 27.56 -12.01
CA ASP A 388 25.72 28.58 -11.99
C ASP A 388 25.72 29.36 -10.66
N PRO A 389 26.66 29.08 -9.73
CA PRO A 389 26.75 29.77 -8.46
C PRO A 389 26.91 31.29 -8.59
N ALA A 390 27.55 31.77 -9.67
CA ALA A 390 27.74 33.20 -9.89
C ALA A 390 26.45 33.90 -10.35
N ALA A 391 25.63 33.24 -11.16
CA ALA A 391 24.32 33.73 -11.58
C ALA A 391 23.34 33.78 -10.40
N LEU A 392 23.36 32.75 -9.53
CA LEU A 392 22.58 32.71 -8.30
C LEU A 392 22.97 33.85 -7.34
N ASP A 393 24.26 34.03 -7.07
CA ASP A 393 24.74 35.10 -6.18
C ASP A 393 24.38 36.49 -6.72
N ALA A 394 24.48 36.70 -8.03
CA ALA A 394 24.10 37.95 -8.67
C ALA A 394 22.59 38.24 -8.52
N TRP A 395 21.74 37.22 -8.70
CA TRP A 395 20.30 37.35 -8.51
C TRP A 395 19.91 37.60 -7.05
N PHE A 396 20.54 36.89 -6.09
CA PHE A 396 20.33 37.13 -4.66
C PHE A 396 20.72 38.55 -4.25
N GLN A 397 21.79 39.11 -4.83
CA GLN A 397 22.18 40.49 -4.57
C GLN A 397 21.22 41.50 -5.20
N ALA A 398 20.68 41.22 -6.39
CA ALA A 398 19.72 42.07 -7.08
C ALA A 398 18.33 42.08 -6.41
N ASN A 399 17.88 40.93 -5.89
CA ASN A 399 16.55 40.75 -5.31
C ASN A 399 16.54 40.87 -3.77
N ARG A 400 17.67 41.25 -3.18
CA ARG A 400 17.90 41.35 -1.73
C ARG A 400 16.92 42.27 -1.00
N HIS A 401 16.37 43.27 -1.69
CA HIS A 401 15.38 44.21 -1.14
C HIS A 401 13.94 43.69 -1.19
N HIS A 402 13.62 42.78 -2.12
CA HIS A 402 12.29 42.17 -2.24
C HIS A 402 12.13 40.97 -1.30
N LEU A 403 13.21 40.23 -1.02
CA LEU A 403 13.22 39.10 -0.09
C LEU A 403 13.04 39.50 1.39
N THR A 404 13.29 40.77 1.73
CA THR A 404 13.10 41.30 3.09
C THR A 404 11.69 41.81 3.38
N ASP A 405 10.87 42.05 2.35
CA ASP A 405 9.51 42.60 2.50
C ASP A 405 8.40 41.52 2.57
N ASP A 406 8.70 40.26 2.24
CA ASP A 406 7.76 39.13 2.33
C ASP A 406 7.85 38.37 3.68
N THR A 407 8.10 39.08 4.78
CA THR A 407 7.93 38.52 6.14
C THR A 407 6.58 38.96 6.72
N PRO A 408 5.57 38.08 6.80
CA PRO A 408 4.61 38.08 7.90
C PRO A 408 5.20 37.42 9.15
#